data_AF-A0A519YV01-F1
#
_entry.id   AF-A0A519YV01-F1
#
_cell.length_a   1.000
_cell.length_b   1.000
_cell.length_c   1.000
_cell.angle_alpha   90.00
_cell.angle_beta   90.00
_cell.angle_gamma   90.00
#
_symmetry.space_group_name_H-M   'P 1'
#
loop_
_entity.id
_entity.type
_entity.pdbx_description
1 polymer ?
#
loop_
_entity_poly.entity_id
_entity_poly.type
_entity_poly.pdbx_seq_one_letter_code
_entity_poly.pdbx_strand_id
1 'polypeptide(L)'
;MSHSNYKKIASELSVQEKQVEVTVKLLDEGGTVPFISRYRKEMTGSLDEVQVAAIRDRMQQLIDLDKRREAILKSMTELNVLTAELERQIKNAETMVVLEDIYLPYKPKRKTKASAARERGLQPLADKILEQLNIDVELEASKYIDEEKGVATSADALAGARDILAEFMAEKAELRSKMRELFLTRGSFHSKLIKGKEEAGQKYKDYFDWTEAVKSAPSHRVLALRRAE
;
A
#
# COMPACT_ATOMS: atom_id res chain seq x y z
N MET A 1 11.64 -7.98 -21.71
CA MET A 1 11.43 -8.75 -20.46
C MET A 1 12.78 -9.11 -19.89
N SER A 2 13.05 -8.80 -18.63
CA SER A 2 14.36 -9.02 -18.03
C SER A 2 14.53 -10.48 -17.64
N HIS A 3 15.65 -11.10 -18.00
CA HIS A 3 16.04 -12.44 -17.52
C HIS A 3 16.03 -12.52 -15.98
N SER A 4 16.22 -11.38 -15.30
CA SER A 4 16.11 -11.26 -13.85
C SER A 4 14.74 -11.69 -13.31
N ASN A 5 13.64 -11.39 -14.04
CA ASN A 5 12.29 -11.72 -13.59
C ASN A 5 12.03 -13.22 -13.67
N TYR A 6 12.58 -13.92 -14.67
CA TYR A 6 12.43 -15.37 -14.80
C TYR A 6 13.11 -16.11 -13.66
N LYS A 7 14.35 -15.70 -13.31
CA LYS A 7 15.08 -16.26 -12.17
C LYS A 7 14.34 -16.04 -10.84
N LYS A 8 13.73 -14.86 -10.66
CA LYS A 8 12.93 -14.55 -9.47
C LYS A 8 11.70 -15.45 -9.35
N ILE A 9 10.92 -15.58 -10.43
CA ILE A 9 9.73 -16.45 -10.47
C ILE A 9 10.12 -17.92 -10.24
N ALA A 10 11.20 -18.37 -10.88
CA ALA A 10 11.72 -19.74 -10.72
C ALA A 10 12.03 -20.06 -9.25
N SER A 11 12.74 -19.15 -8.57
CA SER A 11 13.05 -19.28 -7.15
C SER A 11 11.80 -19.26 -6.27
N GLU A 12 10.86 -18.34 -6.50
CA GLU A 12 9.64 -18.18 -5.69
C GLU A 12 8.67 -19.37 -5.85
N LEU A 13 8.56 -19.92 -7.07
CA LEU A 13 7.63 -21.02 -7.37
C LEU A 13 8.29 -22.40 -7.33
N SER A 14 9.59 -22.47 -7.01
CA SER A 14 10.37 -23.72 -7.00
C SER A 14 10.29 -24.48 -8.34
N VAL A 15 10.38 -23.76 -9.45
CA VAL A 15 10.40 -24.30 -10.82
C VAL A 15 11.70 -23.89 -11.51
N GLN A 16 12.04 -24.51 -12.64
CA GLN A 16 13.25 -24.13 -13.39
C GLN A 16 13.02 -22.85 -14.20
N GLU A 17 14.05 -22.02 -14.32
CA GLU A 17 14.01 -20.77 -15.10
C GLU A 17 13.56 -21.00 -16.55
N LYS A 18 14.03 -22.09 -17.17
CA LYS A 18 13.62 -22.49 -18.52
C LYS A 18 12.13 -22.81 -18.62
N GLN A 19 11.52 -23.37 -17.57
CA GLN A 19 10.08 -23.65 -17.55
C GLN A 19 9.27 -22.35 -17.48
N VAL A 20 9.75 -21.37 -16.72
CA VAL A 20 9.16 -20.02 -16.66
C VAL A 20 9.24 -19.36 -18.02
N GLU A 21 10.43 -19.34 -18.63
CA GLU A 21 10.66 -18.72 -19.94
C GLU A 21 9.73 -19.29 -21.02
N VAL A 22 9.66 -20.61 -21.14
CA VAL A 22 8.80 -21.27 -22.14
C VAL A 22 7.32 -21.00 -21.85
N THR A 23 6.91 -21.03 -20.59
CA THR A 23 5.52 -20.76 -20.20
C THR A 23 5.11 -19.33 -20.53
N VAL A 24 5.96 -18.35 -20.20
CA VAL A 24 5.72 -16.93 -20.54
C VAL A 24 5.64 -16.74 -22.04
N LYS A 25 6.54 -17.34 -22.82
CA LYS A 25 6.49 -17.25 -24.29
C LYS A 25 5.17 -17.80 -24.86
N LEU A 26 4.70 -18.94 -24.36
CA LEU A 26 3.43 -19.53 -24.78
C LEU A 26 2.22 -18.65 -24.40
N LEU A 27 2.28 -17.96 -23.26
CA LEU A 27 1.25 -17.00 -22.84
C LEU A 27 1.25 -15.75 -23.74
N ASP A 28 2.43 -15.23 -24.09
CA ASP A 28 2.59 -14.07 -24.97
C ASP A 28 2.12 -14.36 -26.42
N GLU A 29 2.27 -15.61 -26.87
CA GLU A 29 1.73 -16.11 -28.14
C GLU A 29 0.19 -16.30 -28.11
N GLY A 30 -0.48 -15.94 -27.00
CA GLY A 30 -1.92 -16.01 -26.83
C GLY A 30 -2.44 -17.35 -26.28
N GLY A 31 -1.54 -18.23 -25.80
CA GLY A 31 -1.92 -19.48 -25.15
C GLY A 31 -2.64 -19.24 -23.82
N THR A 32 -3.75 -19.95 -23.59
CA THR A 32 -4.46 -19.88 -22.30
C THR A 32 -3.85 -20.87 -21.29
N VAL A 33 -4.02 -20.61 -19.99
CA VAL A 33 -3.56 -21.51 -18.93
C VAL A 33 -4.07 -22.96 -19.12
N PRO A 34 -5.37 -23.21 -19.39
CA PRO A 34 -5.85 -24.57 -19.66
C PRO A 34 -5.25 -25.17 -20.92
N PHE A 35 -5.03 -24.36 -21.97
CA PHE A 35 -4.43 -24.84 -23.21
C PHE A 35 -2.98 -25.27 -23.01
N ILE A 36 -2.17 -24.45 -22.34
CA ILE A 36 -0.76 -24.73 -22.09
C ILE A 36 -0.62 -25.99 -21.23
N SER A 37 -1.40 -26.06 -20.14
CA SER A 37 -1.32 -27.15 -19.16
C SER A 37 -1.78 -28.51 -19.73
N ARG A 38 -2.64 -28.50 -20.77
CA ARG A 38 -3.14 -29.72 -21.42
C ARG A 38 -2.36 -30.10 -22.67
N TYR A 39 -2.05 -29.14 -23.55
CA TYR A 39 -1.54 -29.41 -24.91
C TYR A 39 -0.08 -28.99 -25.12
N ARG A 40 0.55 -28.34 -24.13
CA ARG A 40 1.95 -27.90 -24.18
C ARG A 40 2.75 -28.37 -22.96
N LYS A 41 2.25 -29.39 -22.27
CA LYS A 41 2.83 -29.92 -21.03
C LYS A 41 4.29 -30.39 -21.20
N GLU A 42 4.62 -31.03 -22.31
CA GLU A 42 6.01 -31.44 -22.60
C GLU A 42 6.95 -30.24 -22.78
N MET A 43 6.46 -29.16 -23.41
CA MET A 43 7.27 -27.95 -23.64
C MET A 43 7.57 -27.20 -22.33
N THR A 44 6.62 -27.19 -21.39
CA THR A 44 6.80 -26.55 -20.08
C THR A 44 7.52 -27.45 -19.07
N GLY A 45 7.93 -28.66 -19.44
CA GLY A 45 8.56 -29.61 -18.51
C GLY A 45 7.59 -30.16 -17.47
N SER A 46 6.36 -30.47 -17.90
CA SER A 46 5.30 -31.08 -17.09
C SER A 46 4.66 -30.20 -16.01
N LEU A 47 4.68 -28.88 -16.17
CA LEU A 47 3.93 -27.99 -15.26
C LEU A 47 2.43 -28.26 -15.29
N ASP A 48 1.81 -28.21 -14.11
CA ASP A 48 0.36 -28.30 -13.96
C ASP A 48 -0.35 -26.93 -14.12
N GLU A 49 -1.69 -26.97 -14.11
CA GLU A 49 -2.51 -25.77 -14.31
C GLU A 49 -2.32 -24.71 -13.22
N VAL A 50 -2.06 -25.14 -11.98
CA VAL A 50 -1.83 -24.25 -10.84
C VAL A 50 -0.48 -23.54 -10.99
N GLN A 51 0.55 -24.27 -11.39
CA GLN A 51 1.88 -23.72 -11.63
C GLN A 51 1.91 -22.76 -12.82
N VAL A 52 1.26 -23.12 -13.93
CA VAL A 52 1.15 -22.24 -15.11
C VAL A 52 0.38 -20.96 -14.77
N ALA A 53 -0.72 -21.07 -14.00
CA ALA A 53 -1.45 -19.90 -13.50
C ALA A 53 -0.57 -19.02 -12.59
N ALA A 54 0.17 -19.63 -11.65
CA ALA A 54 1.04 -18.91 -10.74
C ALA A 54 2.16 -18.16 -11.48
N ILE A 55 2.76 -18.76 -12.51
CA ILE A 55 3.75 -18.10 -13.37
C ILE A 55 3.13 -16.89 -14.07
N ARG A 56 1.97 -17.06 -14.71
CA ARG A 56 1.25 -15.96 -15.39
C ARG A 56 1.00 -14.80 -14.43
N ASP A 57 0.39 -15.09 -13.29
CA ASP A 57 -0.03 -14.08 -12.32
C ASP A 57 1.18 -13.35 -11.73
N ARG A 58 2.23 -14.11 -11.39
CA ARG A 58 3.45 -13.51 -10.85
C ARG A 58 4.20 -12.68 -11.88
N MET A 59 4.27 -13.14 -13.12
CA MET A 59 4.87 -12.37 -14.20
C MET A 59 4.13 -11.07 -14.43
N GLN A 60 2.79 -11.10 -14.46
CA GLN A 60 1.98 -9.90 -14.58
C GLN A 60 2.23 -8.92 -13.44
N GLN A 61 2.30 -9.40 -12.18
CA GLN A 61 2.63 -8.56 -11.03
C GLN A 61 4.00 -7.87 -11.17
N LEU A 62 5.02 -8.58 -11.67
CA LEU A 62 6.35 -8.01 -11.88
C LEU A 62 6.36 -6.97 -13.01
N ILE A 63 5.64 -7.23 -14.11
CA ILE A 63 5.48 -6.26 -15.21
C ILE A 63 4.80 -4.99 -14.70
N ASP A 64 3.72 -5.13 -13.92
CA ASP A 64 2.98 -3.99 -13.39
C ASP A 64 3.85 -3.21 -12.38
N LEU A 65 4.65 -3.91 -11.58
CA LEU A 65 5.63 -3.30 -10.69
C LEU A 65 6.69 -2.50 -11.47
N ASP A 66 7.25 -3.08 -12.53
CA ASP A 66 8.28 -2.44 -13.37
C ASP A 66 7.72 -1.18 -14.06
N LYS A 67 6.54 -1.29 -14.69
CA LYS A 67 5.84 -0.14 -15.30
C LYS A 67 5.56 0.97 -14.29
N ARG A 68 5.10 0.59 -13.10
CA ARG A 68 4.81 1.55 -12.04
C ARG A 68 6.07 2.23 -11.53
N ARG A 69 7.17 1.48 -11.41
CA ARG A 69 8.49 1.99 -11.01
C ARG A 69 8.99 3.04 -11.98
N GLU A 70 8.90 2.78 -13.28
CA GLU A 70 9.28 3.73 -14.32
C GLU A 70 8.44 5.02 -14.26
N ALA A 71 7.12 4.89 -14.07
CA ALA A 71 6.24 6.05 -13.94
C ALA A 71 6.57 6.91 -12.71
N ILE A 72 6.90 6.28 -11.57
CA ILE A 72 7.32 6.97 -10.34
C ILE A 72 8.66 7.69 -10.53
N LEU A 73 9.65 7.01 -11.11
CA LEU A 73 10.95 7.62 -11.41
C LEU A 73 10.78 8.84 -12.32
N LYS A 74 9.97 8.72 -13.38
CA LYS A 74 9.68 9.85 -14.27
C LYS A 74 9.04 11.02 -13.52
N SER A 75 8.01 10.75 -12.71
CA SER A 75 7.33 11.78 -11.91
C SER A 75 8.28 12.46 -10.93
N MET A 76 9.18 11.73 -10.27
CA MET A 76 10.11 12.30 -9.29
C MET A 76 11.23 13.10 -9.95
N THR A 77 11.66 12.70 -11.15
CA THR A 77 12.59 13.49 -11.99
C THR A 77 11.95 14.80 -12.43
N GLU A 78 10.69 14.77 -12.89
CA GLU A 78 9.94 15.97 -13.29
C GLU A 78 9.76 16.96 -12.11
N LEU A 79 9.62 16.44 -10.89
CA LEU A 79 9.53 17.24 -9.67
C LEU A 79 10.90 17.72 -9.14
N ASN A 80 12.02 17.32 -9.75
CA ASN A 80 13.39 17.59 -9.30
C ASN A 80 13.68 17.16 -7.84
N VAL A 81 13.00 16.11 -7.36
CA VAL A 81 13.17 15.57 -6.00
C VAL A 81 13.94 14.24 -5.97
N LEU A 82 14.27 13.68 -7.14
CA LEU A 82 14.94 12.39 -7.24
C LEU A 82 16.43 12.49 -6.84
N THR A 83 16.74 11.99 -5.64
CA THR A 83 18.13 11.82 -5.18
C THR A 83 18.66 10.43 -5.55
N ALA A 84 19.98 10.26 -5.56
CA ALA A 84 20.61 8.95 -5.82
C ALA A 84 20.16 7.87 -4.81
N GLU A 85 19.91 8.26 -3.56
CA GLU A 85 19.39 7.35 -2.53
C GLU A 85 17.94 6.94 -2.81
N LEU A 86 17.06 7.89 -3.17
CA LEU A 86 15.67 7.60 -3.53
C LEU A 86 15.59 6.73 -4.79
N GLU A 87 16.40 7.03 -5.81
CA GLU A 87 16.48 6.22 -7.02
C GLU A 87 16.87 4.77 -6.69
N ARG A 88 17.85 4.57 -5.81
CA ARG A 88 18.25 3.24 -5.35
C ARG A 88 17.13 2.54 -4.59
N GLN A 89 16.42 3.22 -3.70
CA GLN A 89 15.28 2.66 -2.96
C GLN A 89 14.15 2.22 -3.91
N ILE A 90 13.82 3.04 -4.91
CA ILE A 90 12.78 2.74 -5.91
C ILE A 90 13.18 1.54 -6.78
N LYS A 91 14.45 1.47 -7.21
CA LYS A 91 14.99 0.32 -7.97
C LYS A 91 14.95 -0.98 -7.18
N ASN A 92 15.19 -0.92 -5.87
CA ASN A 92 15.21 -2.09 -5.00
C ASN A 92 13.83 -2.45 -4.42
N ALA A 93 12.78 -1.67 -4.68
CA ALA A 93 11.44 -1.96 -4.18
C ALA A 93 10.90 -3.26 -4.81
N GLU A 94 10.72 -4.29 -3.96
CA GLU A 94 10.32 -5.64 -4.40
C GLU A 94 8.81 -5.84 -4.53
N THR A 95 8.01 -4.96 -3.93
CA THR A 95 6.55 -5.05 -3.92
C THR A 95 5.92 -3.72 -4.27
N MET A 96 4.71 -3.77 -4.84
CA MET A 96 3.93 -2.58 -5.17
C MET A 96 3.69 -1.70 -3.94
N VAL A 97 3.47 -2.31 -2.79
CA VAL A 97 3.23 -1.60 -1.52
C VAL A 97 4.45 -0.79 -1.11
N VAL A 98 5.64 -1.39 -1.11
CA VAL A 98 6.88 -0.70 -0.76
C VAL A 98 7.17 0.43 -1.75
N LEU A 99 6.95 0.18 -3.04
CA LEU A 99 7.12 1.18 -4.09
C LEU A 99 6.20 2.39 -3.90
N GLU A 100 4.91 2.16 -3.61
CA GLU A 100 3.96 3.24 -3.34
C GLU A 100 4.28 4.00 -2.05
N ASP A 101 4.76 3.32 -1.00
CA ASP A 101 5.14 3.99 0.25
C ASP A 101 6.32 4.96 0.04
N ILE A 102 7.30 4.61 -0.80
CA ILE A 102 8.43 5.51 -1.14
C ILE A 102 7.93 6.72 -1.92
N TYR A 103 6.98 6.52 -2.84
CA TYR A 103 6.45 7.58 -3.69
C TYR A 103 5.44 8.50 -2.98
N LEU A 104 4.79 8.02 -1.93
CA LEU A 104 3.68 8.70 -1.25
C LEU A 104 3.96 10.17 -0.85
N PRO A 105 5.14 10.53 -0.30
CA PRO A 105 5.45 11.92 0.04
C PRO A 105 5.48 12.87 -1.17
N TYR A 106 5.84 12.34 -2.34
CA TYR A 106 6.06 13.10 -3.59
C TYR A 106 4.84 13.10 -4.51
N LYS A 107 3.88 12.21 -4.26
CA LYS A 107 2.67 12.09 -5.05
C LYS A 107 1.91 13.43 -5.03
N PRO A 108 1.55 14.01 -6.19
CA PRO A 108 0.76 15.25 -6.23
C PRO A 108 -0.54 15.10 -5.43
N LYS A 109 -0.77 16.01 -4.48
CA LYS A 109 -1.94 15.97 -3.59
C LYS A 109 -2.89 17.10 -3.89
N ARG A 110 -4.19 16.82 -3.72
CA ARG A 110 -5.19 17.88 -3.55
C ARG A 110 -4.91 18.63 -2.26
N LYS A 111 -5.44 19.84 -2.13
CA LYS A 111 -5.33 20.67 -0.92
C LYS A 111 -5.81 19.86 0.30
N THR A 112 -4.88 19.52 1.20
CA THR A 112 -5.14 18.76 2.44
C THR A 112 -5.32 19.73 3.60
N LYS A 113 -5.81 19.24 4.74
CA LYS A 113 -5.84 20.05 5.97
C LYS A 113 -4.42 20.45 6.40
N ALA A 114 -3.45 19.55 6.25
CA ALA A 114 -2.05 19.82 6.51
C ALA A 114 -1.48 20.87 5.55
N SER A 115 -1.76 20.79 4.25
CA SER A 115 -1.30 21.81 3.29
C SER A 115 -1.90 23.17 3.60
N ALA A 116 -3.20 23.22 3.94
CA ALA A 116 -3.85 24.45 4.40
C ALA A 116 -3.21 24.98 5.69
N ALA A 117 -2.91 24.13 6.67
CA ALA A 117 -2.22 24.52 7.90
C ALA A 117 -0.80 25.07 7.64
N ARG A 118 -0.06 24.51 6.68
CA ARG A 118 1.24 25.04 6.24
C ARG A 118 1.12 26.41 5.59
N GLU A 119 0.11 26.63 4.74
CA GLU A 119 -0.20 27.94 4.15
C GLU A 119 -0.51 28.99 5.23
N ARG A 120 -1.09 28.58 6.36
CA ARG A 120 -1.31 29.43 7.54
C ARG A 120 -0.06 29.65 8.40
N GLY A 121 1.08 29.08 8.05
CA GLY A 121 2.34 29.26 8.77
C GLY A 121 2.51 28.39 10.01
N LEU A 122 1.76 27.29 10.14
CA LEU A 122 1.80 26.42 11.32
C LEU A 122 2.89 25.34 11.30
N GLN A 123 3.71 25.26 10.23
CA GLN A 123 4.80 24.29 10.13
C GLN A 123 5.82 24.40 11.28
N PRO A 124 6.30 25.60 11.68
CA PRO A 124 7.28 25.71 12.76
C PRO A 124 6.72 25.26 14.12
N LEU A 125 5.42 25.41 14.36
CA LEU A 125 4.77 24.90 15.57
C LEU A 125 4.76 23.36 15.56
N ALA A 126 4.42 22.75 14.43
CA ALA A 126 4.46 21.30 14.25
C ALA A 126 5.88 20.75 14.48
N ASP A 127 6.90 21.40 13.92
CA ASP A 127 8.30 20.98 14.05
C ASP A 127 8.76 21.02 15.52
N LYS A 128 8.46 22.10 16.25
CA LYS A 128 8.76 22.21 17.69
C LYS A 128 8.07 21.13 18.53
N ILE A 129 6.80 20.83 18.23
CA ILE A 129 6.07 19.75 18.91
C ILE A 129 6.75 18.41 18.62
N LEU A 130 7.19 18.17 17.37
CA LEU A 130 7.84 16.93 16.97
C LEU A 130 9.18 16.70 17.66
N GLU A 131 9.93 17.75 17.99
CA GLU A 131 11.19 17.65 18.73
C GLU A 131 11.01 17.08 20.15
N GLN A 132 9.78 17.10 20.69
CA GLN A 132 9.43 16.59 22.03
C GLN A 132 10.31 17.18 23.14
N LEU A 133 10.72 18.44 22.98
CA LEU A 133 11.42 19.19 24.03
C LEU A 133 10.46 19.54 25.18
N ASN A 134 11.02 19.83 26.36
CA ASN A 134 10.24 20.26 27.52
C ASN A 134 9.77 21.71 27.35
N ILE A 135 8.75 21.91 26.52
CA ILE A 135 8.10 23.20 26.24
C ILE A 135 6.65 23.18 26.70
N ASP A 136 6.13 24.36 27.06
CA ASP A 136 4.70 24.55 27.22
C ASP A 136 4.06 24.70 25.82
N VAL A 137 3.37 23.64 25.39
CA VAL A 137 2.79 23.52 24.05
C VAL A 137 1.68 24.54 23.81
N GLU A 138 0.89 24.86 24.83
CA GLU A 138 -0.20 25.85 24.71
C GLU A 138 0.38 27.26 24.60
N LEU A 139 1.39 27.58 25.41
CA LEU A 139 2.09 28.86 25.35
C LEU A 139 2.84 29.03 24.02
N GLU A 140 3.42 27.96 23.48
CA GLU A 140 4.07 28.03 22.17
C GLU A 140 3.03 28.23 21.06
N ALA A 141 1.89 27.55 21.13
CA ALA A 141 0.81 27.67 20.14
C ALA A 141 0.18 29.07 20.10
N SER A 142 0.11 29.78 21.23
CA SER A 142 -0.44 31.14 21.27
C SER A 142 0.34 32.13 20.40
N LYS A 143 1.61 31.85 20.09
CA LYS A 143 2.46 32.67 19.21
C LYS A 143 2.06 32.57 17.73
N TYR A 144 1.20 31.60 17.38
CA TYR A 144 0.76 31.32 16.02
C TYR A 144 -0.71 31.71 15.77
N ILE A 145 -1.34 32.43 16.71
CA ILE A 145 -2.70 32.99 16.53
C ILE A 145 -2.61 34.16 15.54
N ASP A 146 -3.39 34.06 14.47
CA ASP A 146 -3.41 35.02 13.37
C ASP A 146 -4.77 34.92 12.65
N GLU A 147 -5.67 35.88 12.93
CA GLU A 147 -7.01 35.91 12.34
C GLU A 147 -6.98 36.10 10.81
N GLU A 148 -6.00 36.83 10.27
CA GLU A 148 -5.87 37.04 8.83
C GLU A 148 -5.52 35.73 8.11
N LYS A 149 -4.75 34.86 8.78
CA LYS A 149 -4.47 33.49 8.31
C LYS A 149 -5.55 32.48 8.72
N GLY A 150 -6.63 32.90 9.38
CA GLY A 150 -7.72 32.01 9.78
C GLY A 150 -7.34 31.05 10.92
N VAL A 151 -6.50 31.52 11.86
CA VAL A 151 -6.14 30.84 13.10
C VAL A 151 -6.58 31.72 14.28
N ALA A 152 -7.80 31.53 14.78
CA ALA A 152 -8.40 32.42 15.78
C ALA A 152 -7.97 32.08 17.22
N THR A 153 -7.58 30.83 17.49
CA THR A 153 -7.29 30.35 18.84
C THR A 153 -6.03 29.47 18.90
N SER A 154 -5.46 29.30 20.10
CA SER A 154 -4.36 28.33 20.31
C SER A 154 -4.79 26.90 19.94
N ALA A 155 -6.06 26.56 20.19
CA ALA A 155 -6.65 25.29 19.81
C ALA A 155 -6.66 25.07 18.28
N ASP A 156 -6.94 26.12 17.49
CA ASP A 156 -6.87 26.07 16.02
C ASP A 156 -5.44 25.87 15.54
N ALA A 157 -4.48 26.57 16.15
CA ALA A 157 -3.06 26.41 15.84
C ALA A 157 -2.59 24.97 16.13
N LEU A 158 -2.98 24.40 17.27
CA LEU A 158 -2.70 23.01 17.64
C LEU A 158 -3.42 22.00 16.76
N ALA A 159 -4.64 22.30 16.30
CA ALA A 159 -5.36 21.44 15.36
C ALA A 159 -4.62 21.39 14.01
N GLY A 160 -4.20 22.55 13.49
CA GLY A 160 -3.42 22.62 12.25
C GLY A 160 -2.05 21.95 12.38
N ALA A 161 -1.35 22.14 13.50
CA ALA A 161 -0.09 21.44 13.77
C ALA A 161 -0.30 19.91 13.85
N ARG A 162 -1.39 19.44 14.47
CA ARG A 162 -1.76 18.02 14.48
C ARG A 162 -2.04 17.48 13.09
N ASP A 163 -2.72 18.23 12.23
CA ASP A 163 -2.96 17.81 10.84
C ASP A 163 -1.64 17.66 10.07
N ILE A 164 -0.69 18.60 10.25
CA ILE A 164 0.66 18.53 9.65
C ILE A 164 1.41 17.28 10.14
N LEU A 165 1.43 17.04 11.45
CA LEU A 165 2.11 15.89 12.04
C LEU A 165 1.46 14.56 11.65
N ALA A 166 0.14 14.51 11.60
CA ALA A 166 -0.60 13.32 11.17
C ALA A 166 -0.26 12.96 9.73
N GLU A 167 -0.22 13.93 8.81
CA GLU A 167 0.19 13.71 7.42
C GLU A 167 1.66 13.24 7.35
N PHE A 168 2.57 13.94 8.04
CA PHE A 168 3.97 13.55 8.09
C PHE A 168 4.19 12.12 8.59
N MET A 169 3.52 11.72 9.67
CA MET A 169 3.62 10.36 10.22
C MET A 169 2.97 9.33 9.29
N ALA A 170 1.82 9.65 8.68
CA ALA A 170 1.10 8.77 7.78
C ALA A 170 1.88 8.46 6.49
N GLU A 171 2.83 9.32 6.13
CA GLU A 171 3.66 9.24 4.92
C GLU A 171 5.06 8.66 5.15
N LYS A 172 5.49 8.53 6.41
CA LYS A 172 6.75 7.85 6.72
C LYS A 172 6.65 6.35 6.44
N ALA A 173 7.36 5.89 5.41
CA ALA A 173 7.40 4.49 4.99
C ALA A 173 7.71 3.52 6.16
N GLU A 174 8.67 3.87 7.03
CA GLU A 174 9.01 3.05 8.21
C GLU A 174 7.84 2.90 9.19
N LEU A 175 7.13 3.99 9.49
CA LEU A 175 5.98 3.97 10.38
C LEU A 175 4.83 3.18 9.78
N ARG A 176 4.57 3.35 8.48
CA ARG A 176 3.56 2.58 7.76
C ARG A 176 3.85 1.09 7.77
N SER A 177 5.12 0.71 7.57
CA SER A 177 5.55 -0.68 7.61
C SER A 177 5.30 -1.31 9.00
N LYS A 178 5.76 -0.64 10.06
CA LYS A 178 5.51 -1.07 11.45
C LYS A 178 4.03 -1.14 11.79
N MET A 179 3.23 -0.18 11.31
CA MET A 179 1.78 -0.16 11.53
C MET A 179 1.08 -1.32 10.82
N ARG A 180 1.48 -1.66 9.59
CA ARG A 180 0.95 -2.84 8.88
C ARG A 180 1.29 -4.13 9.62
N GLU A 181 2.52 -4.27 10.10
CA GLU A 181 2.92 -5.43 10.89
C GLU A 181 2.10 -5.54 12.19
N LEU A 182 1.93 -4.43 12.90
CA LEU A 182 1.09 -4.37 14.10
C LEU A 182 -0.36 -4.77 13.79
N PHE A 183 -0.93 -4.24 12.70
CA PHE A 183 -2.28 -4.58 12.26
C PHE A 183 -2.41 -6.07 11.92
N LEU A 184 -1.46 -6.65 11.19
CA LEU A 184 -1.49 -8.07 10.84
C LEU A 184 -1.33 -8.98 12.06
N THR A 185 -0.59 -8.55 13.09
CA THR A 185 -0.29 -9.37 14.27
C THR A 185 -1.31 -9.24 15.39
N ARG A 186 -1.88 -8.05 15.59
CA ARG A 186 -2.77 -7.70 16.71
C ARG A 186 -4.17 -7.29 16.28
N GLY A 187 -4.40 -7.02 15.00
CA GLY A 187 -5.70 -6.62 14.49
C GLY A 187 -6.73 -7.74 14.63
N SER A 188 -7.98 -7.32 14.80
CA SER A 188 -9.16 -8.19 14.76
C SER A 188 -10.14 -7.66 13.73
N PHE A 189 -10.68 -8.55 12.92
CA PHE A 189 -11.90 -8.26 12.20
C PHE A 189 -13.05 -8.17 13.18
N HIS A 190 -13.96 -7.23 12.93
CA HIS A 190 -15.19 -7.08 13.67
C HIS A 190 -16.30 -6.77 12.68
N SER A 191 -17.40 -7.52 12.72
CA SER A 191 -18.56 -7.30 11.88
C SER A 191 -19.79 -7.08 12.73
N LYS A 192 -20.60 -6.11 12.33
CA LYS A 192 -21.90 -5.82 12.92
C LYS A 192 -22.95 -5.73 11.84
N LEU A 193 -24.15 -6.21 12.15
CA LEU A 193 -25.31 -5.98 11.31
C LEU A 193 -25.60 -4.48 11.18
N ILE A 194 -25.79 -4.02 9.95
CA ILE A 194 -26.35 -2.70 9.68
C ILE A 194 -27.83 -2.72 10.08
N LYS A 195 -28.21 -1.87 11.03
CA LYS A 195 -29.59 -1.76 11.55
C LYS A 195 -30.60 -1.66 10.41
N GLY A 196 -31.63 -2.51 10.42
CA GLY A 196 -32.69 -2.52 9.40
C GLY A 196 -32.39 -3.39 8.18
N LYS A 197 -31.27 -4.12 8.14
CA LYS A 197 -30.92 -5.07 7.08
C LYS A 197 -30.98 -6.54 7.53
N GLU A 198 -31.75 -6.85 8.57
CA GLU A 198 -31.87 -8.18 9.17
C GLU A 198 -32.33 -9.24 8.14
N GLU A 199 -33.37 -8.94 7.37
CA GLU A 199 -33.91 -9.85 6.34
C GLU A 199 -32.97 -9.98 5.13
N ALA A 200 -32.48 -8.85 4.61
CA ALA A 200 -31.55 -8.84 3.47
C ALA A 200 -30.22 -9.54 3.79
N GLY A 201 -29.77 -9.46 5.04
CA GLY A 201 -28.54 -10.05 5.55
C GLY A 201 -28.68 -11.48 6.04
N GLN A 202 -29.87 -12.10 5.98
CA GLN A 202 -30.15 -13.39 6.63
C GLN A 202 -29.15 -14.51 6.25
N LYS A 203 -28.64 -14.50 5.02
CA LYS A 203 -27.61 -15.43 4.53
C LYS A 203 -26.27 -15.32 5.27
N TYR A 204 -26.00 -14.18 5.90
CA TYR A 204 -24.76 -13.87 6.62
C TYR A 204 -25.00 -13.73 8.13
N LYS A 205 -26.06 -14.34 8.65
CA LYS A 205 -26.46 -14.25 10.06
C LYS A 205 -25.32 -14.62 11.04
N ASP A 206 -24.49 -15.59 10.67
CA ASP A 206 -23.32 -16.03 11.46
C ASP A 206 -22.26 -14.92 11.63
N TYR A 207 -22.35 -13.85 10.84
CA TYR A 207 -21.43 -12.71 10.84
C TYR A 207 -22.08 -11.41 11.33
N PHE A 208 -23.31 -11.45 11.88
CA PHE A 208 -23.99 -10.25 12.39
C PHE A 208 -23.32 -9.65 13.63
N ASP A 209 -22.63 -10.46 14.40
CA ASP A 209 -21.75 -10.02 15.49
C ASP A 209 -20.60 -11.02 15.60
N TRP A 210 -19.56 -10.78 14.79
CA TRP A 210 -18.43 -11.70 14.70
C TRP A 210 -17.12 -10.94 14.90
N THR A 211 -16.22 -11.56 15.65
CA THR A 211 -14.89 -11.02 15.93
C THR A 211 -13.86 -12.13 15.79
N GLU A 212 -12.82 -11.90 15.00
CA GLU A 212 -11.74 -12.87 14.84
C GLU A 212 -10.41 -12.17 14.54
N ALA A 213 -9.29 -12.76 14.97
CA ALA A 213 -7.97 -12.19 14.75
C ALA A 213 -7.61 -12.19 13.25
N VAL A 214 -7.05 -11.07 12.77
CA VAL A 214 -6.62 -10.92 11.36
C VAL A 214 -5.60 -12.00 10.97
N LYS A 215 -4.69 -12.34 11.89
CA LYS A 215 -3.63 -13.32 11.66
C LYS A 215 -4.13 -14.73 11.34
N SER A 216 -5.26 -15.15 11.93
CA SER A 216 -5.74 -16.53 11.88
C SER A 216 -7.04 -16.70 11.11
N ALA A 217 -7.67 -15.61 10.67
CA ALA A 217 -8.97 -15.65 10.00
C ALA A 217 -8.92 -16.49 8.71
N PRO A 218 -9.73 -17.56 8.59
CA PRO A 218 -9.79 -18.37 7.38
C PRO A 218 -10.27 -17.57 6.17
N SER A 219 -9.65 -17.79 5.02
CA SER A 219 -9.97 -17.09 3.76
C SER A 219 -11.46 -17.13 3.41
N HIS A 220 -12.14 -18.26 3.58
CA HIS A 220 -13.57 -18.38 3.27
C HIS A 220 -14.47 -17.48 4.14
N ARG A 221 -14.10 -17.22 5.40
CA ARG A 221 -14.85 -16.33 6.30
C ARG A 221 -14.61 -14.87 5.94
N VAL A 222 -13.36 -14.50 5.69
CA VAL A 222 -13.01 -13.15 5.23
C VAL A 222 -13.72 -12.83 3.91
N LEU A 223 -13.78 -13.78 2.98
CA LEU A 223 -14.52 -13.63 1.74
C LEU A 223 -16.03 -13.52 1.96
N ALA A 224 -16.61 -14.25 2.91
CA ALA A 224 -18.03 -14.12 3.24
C ALA A 224 -18.35 -12.72 3.75
N LEU A 225 -17.51 -12.16 4.63
CA LEU A 225 -17.65 -10.79 5.13
C LEU A 225 -17.56 -9.75 4.01
N ARG A 226 -16.58 -9.89 3.12
CA ARG A 226 -16.41 -8.97 1.97
C ARG A 226 -17.54 -9.04 0.95
N ARG A 227 -18.30 -10.14 0.91
CA ARG A 227 -19.52 -10.25 0.10
C ARG A 227 -20.76 -9.70 0.80
N ALA A 228 -20.69 -9.50 2.12
CA ALA A 228 -21.78 -8.98 2.94
C ALA A 228 -21.69 -7.46 3.16
N GLU A 229 -20.49 -6.87 3.02
CA GLU A 229 -20.22 -5.41 2.98
C GLU A 229 -20.83 -4.75 1.74
#